data_AF-A0A7K3IT69-F1
#
_entry.id   AF-A0A7K3IT69-F1
#
_cell.length_a   1.000
_cell.length_b   1.000
_cell.length_c   1.000
_cell.angle_alpha   90.00
_cell.angle_beta   90.00
_cell.angle_gamma   90.00
#
_symmetry.space_group_name_H-M   'P 1'
#
loop_
_entity.id
_entity.type
_entity.pdbx_description
1 polymer ?
#
loop_
_entity_poly.entity_id
_entity_poly.type
_entity_poly.pdbx_seq_one_letter_code
_entity_poly.pdbx_strand_id
1 'polypeptide(L)' 'MSDEINRGKEEPKPSVSFIEQFIIDDLKEGKNNGRIHTRFPPEPNGYLHIGHAKAICLDFGMAQKYGG' A
#
# COMPACT_ATOMS: atom_id res chain seq x y z
N MET A 1 -24.64 6.33 -40.81
CA MET A 1 -23.67 7.10 -40.01
C MET A 1 -23.58 6.37 -38.69
N SER A 2 -22.52 5.60 -38.51
CA SER A 2 -22.33 4.65 -37.42
C SER A 2 -21.96 5.41 -36.16
N ASP A 3 -22.86 5.46 -35.18
CA ASP A 3 -22.53 5.91 -33.83
C ASP A 3 -21.72 4.80 -33.15
N GLU A 4 -20.39 4.84 -33.33
CA GLU A 4 -19.45 3.97 -32.67
C GLU A 4 -19.45 4.24 -31.15
N ILE A 5 -19.88 3.23 -30.41
CA ILE A 5 -19.83 3.17 -28.94
C ILE A 5 -18.36 3.23 -28.52
N ASN A 6 -17.92 4.39 -28.04
CA ASN A 6 -16.65 4.54 -27.35
C ASN A 6 -16.75 3.90 -25.95
N ARG A 7 -16.67 2.56 -25.89
CA ARG A 7 -16.35 1.84 -24.65
C ARG A 7 -14.88 2.10 -24.35
N GLY A 8 -14.61 3.22 -23.69
CA GLY A 8 -13.34 3.43 -23.01
C GLY A 8 -13.11 2.22 -22.11
N LYS A 9 -12.03 1.48 -22.37
CA LYS A 9 -11.55 0.47 -21.43
C LYS A 9 -11.17 1.22 -20.15
N GLU A 10 -12.05 1.22 -19.14
CA GLU A 10 -11.61 1.56 -17.80
C GLU A 10 -10.53 0.55 -17.44
N GLU A 11 -9.27 1.00 -17.43
CA GLU A 11 -8.20 0.19 -16.87
C GLU A 11 -8.58 -0.12 -15.42
N PRO A 12 -8.50 -1.40 -15.00
CA PRO A 12 -8.83 -1.76 -13.64
C PRO A 12 -7.88 -0.99 -12.72
N LYS A 13 -8.39 0.03 -12.04
CA LYS A 13 -7.63 0.69 -10.98
C LYS A 13 -7.26 -0.41 -9.99
N PRO A 14 -5.96 -0.66 -9.73
CA PRO A 14 -5.57 -1.66 -8.76
C PRO A 14 -6.28 -1.31 -7.44
N SER A 15 -7.01 -2.28 -6.89
CA SER A 15 -7.63 -2.11 -5.59
C SER A 15 -6.53 -1.97 -4.55
N VAL A 16 -6.31 -0.75 -4.09
CA VAL A 16 -5.38 -0.47 -3.00
C VAL A 16 -5.89 -1.15 -1.73
N SER A 17 -4.99 -1.64 -0.89
CA SER A 17 -5.40 -2.23 0.39
C SER A 17 -5.99 -1.15 1.31
N PHE A 18 -6.84 -1.53 2.28
CA PHE A 18 -7.38 -0.56 3.23
C PHE A 18 -6.30 0.16 4.06
N ILE A 19 -5.16 -0.50 4.32
CA ILE A 19 -4.00 0.10 5.01
C ILE A 19 -3.39 1.20 4.15
N GLU A 20 -3.26 0.92 2.85
CA GLU A 20 -2.74 1.89 1.89
C GLU A 20 -3.68 3.09 1.72
N GLN A 21 -5.00 2.86 1.74
CA GLN A 21 -5.98 3.94 1.72
C GLN A 21 -5.80 4.89 2.92
N PHE A 22 -5.63 4.34 4.13
CA PHE A 22 -5.36 5.16 5.31
C PHE A 22 -4.05 5.93 5.22
N ILE A 23 -2.97 5.31 4.71
CA ILE A 23 -1.70 6.01 4.48
C ILE A 23 -1.90 7.19 3.52
N ILE A 24 -2.59 6.98 2.41
CA ILE A 24 -2.85 8.02 1.41
C ILE A 24 -3.62 9.19 2.03
N ASP A 25 -4.65 8.90 2.82
CA ASP A 25 -5.49 9.94 3.39
C ASP A 25 -4.77 10.70 4.51
N ASP A 26 -4.00 10.02 5.36
CA ASP A 26 -3.16 10.66 6.38
C ASP A 26 -2.06 11.56 5.77
N LEU A 27 -1.46 11.12 4.66
CA LEU A 27 -0.46 11.92 3.93
C LEU A 27 -1.07 13.16 3.29
N LYS A 28 -2.28 13.06 2.71
CA LYS A 28 -3.02 14.21 2.17
C LYS A 28 -3.37 15.23 3.26
N GLU A 29 -3.72 14.75 4.45
CA GLU A 29 -4.01 15.59 5.62
C GLU A 29 -2.74 16.18 6.27
N GLY A 30 -1.54 15.78 5.81
CA GLY A 30 -0.28 16.27 6.34
C GLY A 30 0.05 15.75 7.75
N LYS A 31 -0.56 14.65 8.18
CA LYS A 31 -0.27 14.04 9.49
C LYS A 31 1.20 13.63 9.57
N ASN A 32 1.76 13.65 10.78
CA ASN A 32 3.15 13.25 11.04
C ASN A 32 4.18 13.96 10.14
N ASN A 33 3.94 15.23 9.80
CA ASN A 33 4.76 16.01 8.87
C ASN A 33 4.89 15.38 7.48
N GLY A 34 3.85 14.68 7.01
CA GLY A 34 3.83 14.03 5.71
C GLY A 34 4.75 12.80 5.61
N ARG A 35 5.11 12.20 6.76
CA ARG A 35 6.00 11.03 6.82
C ARG A 35 5.28 9.82 7.41
N ILE A 36 5.51 8.66 6.81
CA ILE A 36 5.11 7.38 7.40
C ILE A 36 6.31 6.69 8.06
N HIS A 37 6.08 5.91 9.10
CA HIS A 37 7.12 5.09 9.72
C HIS A 37 6.54 3.73 10.08
N THR A 38 6.99 2.69 9.40
CA THR A 38 6.54 1.30 9.60
C THR A 38 7.60 0.49 10.32
N ARG A 39 7.21 -0.66 10.85
CA ARG A 39 8.12 -1.58 11.56
C ARG A 39 7.58 -3.00 11.51
N PHE A 40 8.47 -3.95 11.30
CA PHE A 40 8.23 -5.39 11.41
C PHE A 40 8.91 -5.90 12.69
N PRO A 41 8.18 -6.15 13.79
CA PRO A 41 8.76 -6.50 15.10
C PRO A 41 8.51 -7.97 15.49
N PRO A 42 9.14 -8.96 14.82
CA PRO A 42 9.02 -10.35 15.24
C PRO A 42 9.71 -10.56 16.60
N GLU A 43 9.18 -11.46 17.40
CA GLU A 43 9.87 -11.87 18.63
C GLU A 43 11.11 -12.72 18.28
N PRO A 44 12.25 -12.53 18.97
CA PRO A 44 13.49 -13.25 18.68
C PRO A 44 13.50 -14.65 19.29
N ASN A 45 12.40 -15.40 19.16
CA ASN A 45 12.18 -16.71 19.79
C ASN A 45 11.83 -17.83 18.79
N GLY A 46 11.96 -17.58 17.49
CA GLY A 46 11.68 -18.58 16.46
C GLY A 46 12.19 -18.20 15.07
N TYR A 47 12.12 -19.16 14.13
CA TYR A 47 12.43 -18.91 12.72
C TYR A 47 11.23 -18.34 11.98
N LEU A 48 11.52 -17.40 11.08
CA LEU A 48 10.50 -16.86 10.19
C LEU A 48 10.08 -17.93 9.17
N HIS A 49 8.77 -18.16 9.05
CA HIS A 49 8.17 -18.91 7.94
C HIS A 49 7.52 -17.98 6.90
N ILE A 50 7.02 -18.55 5.80
CA ILE A 50 6.44 -17.81 4.64
C ILE A 50 5.33 -16.81 5.00
N GLY A 51 4.62 -17.00 6.12
CA GLY A 51 3.61 -16.06 6.59
C GLY A 51 4.19 -14.68 6.92
N HIS A 52 5.42 -14.63 7.44
CA HIS A 52 6.11 -13.38 7.75
C HIS A 52 6.44 -12.57 6.49
N ALA A 53 6.59 -13.22 5.33
CA ALA A 53 6.85 -12.51 4.08
C ALA A 53 5.75 -11.49 3.77
N LYS A 54 4.50 -11.77 4.14
CA LYS A 54 3.39 -10.82 3.97
C LYS A 54 3.57 -9.56 4.81
N ALA A 55 3.94 -9.71 6.09
CA ALA A 55 4.16 -8.59 6.99
C ALA A 55 5.40 -7.78 6.58
N ILE A 56 6.50 -8.45 6.23
CA ILE A 56 7.74 -7.82 5.74
C ILE A 56 7.46 -6.99 4.47
N CYS A 57 6.85 -7.60 3.45
CA CYS A 57 6.56 -6.90 2.19
C CYS A 57 5.58 -5.74 2.40
N LEU A 58 4.63 -5.86 3.33
CA LEU A 58 3.73 -4.77 3.67
C LEU A 58 4.48 -3.64 4.37
N ASP A 59 5.14 -3.89 5.49
CA ASP A 59 5.76 -2.86 6.32
C ASP A 59 6.86 -2.12 5.55
N PHE A 60 7.84 -2.83 5.01
CA PHE A 60 8.96 -2.22 4.30
C PHE A 60 8.57 -1.73 2.90
N GLY A 61 7.64 -2.43 2.22
CA GLY A 61 7.15 -1.99 0.92
C GLY A 61 6.35 -0.70 0.99
N MET A 62 5.54 -0.49 2.03
CA MET A 62 4.85 0.78 2.24
C MET A 62 5.85 1.92 2.51
N ALA A 63 6.82 1.72 3.42
CA ALA A 63 7.86 2.71 3.68
C ALA A 63 8.64 3.08 2.40
N GLN A 64 9.03 2.10 1.60
CA GLN A 64 9.70 2.34 0.32
C GLN A 64 8.82 3.11 -0.67
N LYS A 65 7.53 2.76 -0.77
CA LYS A 65 6.59 3.36 -1.71
C LYS A 65 6.28 4.83 -1.42
N TYR A 66 6.19 5.20 -0.14
CA TYR A 66 5.78 6.54 0.29
C TYR A 66 6.91 7.37 0.92
N GLY A 67 8.16 6.92 0.81
CA GLY A 67 9.33 7.68 1.31
C GLY A 67 9.36 7.82 2.83
N GLY A 68 9.11 6.72 3.54
CA GLY A 68 9.10 6.66 5.01
C GLY A 68 10.42 7.02 5.70
#